data_AF-A0A1D6GN21-F1
#
_entry.id   AF-A0A1D6GN21-F1
#
_cell.length_a   1.000
_cell.length_b   1.000
_cell.length_c   1.000
_cell.angle_alpha   90.00
_cell.angle_beta   90.00
_cell.angle_gamma   90.00
#
_symmetry.space_group_name_H-M   'P 1'
#
loop_
_entity.id
_entity.type
_entity.pdbx_description
1 polymer ?
#
loop_
_entity_poly.entity_id
_entity_poly.type
_entity_poly.pdbx_seq_one_letter_code
_entity_poly.pdbx_strand_id
1 'polypeptide(L)'
;MNVLNPYVRQFLVGWITMLDSVPDIDMLGFLPDFLDGLFNMLSDSSHEIRQQADAALFEFLQEIKNSPGWDRDAHDQGAVGNSSFPTVLNCVVNSQHA
;
A
#
# COMPACT_ATOMS: atom_id res chain seq x y z
N MET A 1 -2.15 0.35 24.15
CA MET A 1 -2.64 -1.05 24.21
C MET A 1 -2.85 -1.51 22.78
N ASN A 2 -1.99 -2.37 22.25
CA ASN A 2 -2.35 -3.30 21.18
C ASN A 2 -1.29 -4.41 21.14
N VAL A 3 -1.19 -5.14 22.25
CA VAL A 3 -0.47 -6.42 22.25
C VAL A 3 -1.39 -7.43 21.58
N LEU A 4 -1.59 -7.29 20.27
CA LEU A 4 -2.04 -8.40 19.45
C LEU A 4 -0.99 -9.52 19.60
N ASN A 5 -1.39 -10.78 19.51
CA ASN A 5 -0.42 -11.87 19.59
C ASN A 5 0.57 -11.71 18.40
N PRO A 6 1.91 -11.76 18.60
CA PRO A 6 2.87 -11.64 17.50
C PRO A 6 2.61 -12.66 16.37
N TYR A 7 2.12 -13.85 16.71
CA TYR A 7 1.71 -14.85 15.72
C TYR A 7 0.52 -14.40 14.88
N VAL A 8 -0.42 -13.67 15.46
CA VAL A 8 -1.57 -13.12 14.71
C VAL A 8 -1.11 -12.03 13.77
N ARG A 9 -0.22 -11.14 14.20
CA ARG A 9 0.31 -10.08 13.33
C ARG A 9 1.12 -10.65 12.18
N GLN A 10 1.97 -11.64 12.46
CA GLN A 10 2.73 -12.35 11.44
C GLN A 10 1.81 -13.08 10.44
N PHE A 11 0.75 -13.73 10.94
CA PHE A 11 -0.29 -14.33 10.11
C PHE A 11 -0.96 -13.28 9.22
N LEU A 12 -1.35 -12.12 9.76
CA LEU A 12 -1.99 -11.06 8.99
C LEU A 12 -1.10 -10.55 7.84
N VAL A 13 0.20 -10.30 8.08
CA VAL A 13 1.12 -9.92 7.01
C VAL A 13 1.17 -11.01 5.94
N GLY A 14 1.29 -12.27 6.34
CA GLY A 14 1.29 -13.40 5.40
C GLY A 14 -0.01 -13.51 4.58
N TRP A 15 -1.16 -13.19 5.17
CA TRP A 15 -2.43 -13.14 4.44
C TRP A 15 -2.49 -11.99 3.44
N ILE A 16 -1.99 -10.82 3.81
CA ILE A 16 -1.91 -9.68 2.89
C ILE A 16 -1.08 -10.07 1.66
N THR A 17 0.10 -10.66 1.86
CA THR A 17 0.97 -11.11 0.76
C THR A 17 0.37 -12.26 -0.05
N MET A 18 -0.38 -13.17 0.59
CA MET A 18 -1.05 -14.26 -0.12
C MET A 18 -2.20 -13.75 -0.99
N LEU A 19 -3.01 -12.81 -0.48
CA LEU A 19 -4.09 -12.20 -1.24
C LEU A 19 -3.56 -11.35 -2.40
N ASP A 20 -2.44 -10.67 -2.21
CA ASP A 20 -1.74 -9.92 -3.25
C ASP A 20 -1.27 -10.80 -4.42
N SER A 21 -0.89 -12.04 -4.14
CA SER A 21 -0.55 -13.00 -5.21
C SER A 21 -1.75 -13.45 -6.07
N VAL A 22 -2.99 -13.11 -5.69
CA VAL A 22 -4.21 -13.49 -6.43
C VAL A 22 -4.55 -12.38 -7.45
N PRO A 23 -4.40 -12.60 -8.76
CA PRO A 23 -4.57 -11.56 -9.78
C PRO A 23 -6.00 -11.04 -9.93
N ASP A 24 -7.00 -11.78 -9.42
CA ASP A 24 -8.40 -11.39 -9.45
C ASP A 24 -8.80 -10.44 -8.29
N ILE A 25 -7.89 -10.19 -7.33
CA ILE A 25 -8.13 -9.33 -6.18
C ILE A 25 -7.35 -8.03 -6.35
N ASP A 26 -8.06 -6.90 -6.42
CA ASP A 26 -7.43 -5.58 -6.43
C ASP A 26 -7.02 -5.15 -5.01
N MET A 27 -5.87 -5.64 -4.54
CA MET A 27 -5.34 -5.32 -3.21
C MET A 27 -5.00 -3.83 -3.05
N LEU A 28 -4.60 -3.16 -4.14
CA LEU A 28 -4.34 -1.72 -4.13
C LEU A 28 -5.61 -0.91 -3.86
N GLY A 29 -6.77 -1.37 -4.34
CA GLY A 29 -8.07 -0.80 -4.03
C GLY A 29 -8.43 -0.86 -2.54
N PHE A 30 -7.99 -1.91 -1.83
CA PHE A 30 -8.22 -2.09 -0.39
C PHE A 30 -7.10 -1.53 0.49
N LEU A 31 -5.98 -1.11 -0.10
CA LEU A 31 -4.80 -0.62 0.62
C LEU A 31 -5.15 0.38 1.73
N PRO A 32 -5.99 1.43 1.50
CA PRO A 32 -6.33 2.40 2.55
C PRO A 32 -6.93 1.78 3.81
N ASP A 33 -7.67 0.68 3.68
CA ASP A 33 -8.40 0.05 4.79
C ASP A 33 -7.47 -0.72 5.73
N PHE A 34 -6.37 -1.29 5.20
CA PHE A 34 -5.41 -2.07 5.99
C PHE A 34 -4.04 -1.39 6.16
N LEU A 35 -3.82 -0.23 5.54
CA LEU A 35 -2.55 0.52 5.59
C LEU A 35 -2.15 0.92 7.02
N ASP A 36 -3.10 1.35 7.84
CA ASP A 36 -2.82 1.67 9.26
C ASP A 36 -2.35 0.43 10.04
N GLY A 37 -2.94 -0.73 9.74
CA GLY A 37 -2.49 -2.02 10.28
C GLY A 37 -1.06 -2.36 9.88
N LEU A 38 -0.71 -2.16 8.60
CA LEU A 38 0.66 -2.31 8.09
C LEU A 38 1.64 -1.35 8.75
N PHE A 39 1.30 -0.07 8.91
CA PHE A 39 2.16 0.90 9.59
C PHE A 39 2.39 0.56 11.06
N ASN A 40 1.37 0.05 11.75
CA ASN A 40 1.54 -0.50 13.09
C ASN A 40 2.51 -1.69 13.12
N MET A 41 2.53 -2.54 12.08
CA MET A 41 3.46 -3.67 11.95
C MET A 41 4.88 -3.23 11.55
N LEU A 42 5.07 -2.12 10.84
CA LEU A 42 6.39 -1.52 10.59
C LEU A 42 7.03 -0.99 11.88
N SER A 43 6.20 -0.57 12.84
CA SER A 43 6.65 -0.12 14.17
C SER A 43 6.65 -1.25 15.22
N ASP A 44 6.54 -2.52 14.80
CA ASP A 44 6.44 -3.65 15.71
C ASP A 44 7.71 -3.87 16.53
N SER A 45 7.58 -4.42 17.75
CA SER A 45 8.74 -4.85 18.54
C SER A 45 9.54 -5.99 17.90
N SER A 46 8.89 -6.89 17.17
CA SER A 46 9.51 -8.03 16.50
C SER A 46 10.16 -7.63 15.18
N HIS A 47 11.46 -7.88 15.05
CA HIS A 47 12.19 -7.60 13.82
C HIS A 47 11.64 -8.36 12.61
N GLU A 48 11.24 -9.62 12.82
CA GLU A 48 10.67 -10.48 11.78
C GLU A 48 9.41 -9.85 11.17
N ILE A 49 8.51 -9.37 12.03
CA ILE A 49 7.23 -8.77 11.61
C ILE A 49 7.48 -7.47 10.86
N ARG A 50 8.41 -6.64 11.34
CA ARG A 50 8.79 -5.40 10.65
C ARG A 50 9.33 -5.69 9.25
N GLN A 51 10.21 -6.68 9.11
CA GLN A 51 10.78 -7.05 7.82
C GLN A 51 9.71 -7.57 6.84
N GLN A 52 8.77 -8.39 7.32
CA GLN A 52 7.69 -8.88 6.47
C GLN A 52 6.74 -7.75 6.03
N ALA A 53 6.42 -6.83 6.93
CA ALA A 53 5.58 -5.67 6.61
C ALA A 53 6.28 -4.72 5.63
N ASP A 54 7.58 -4.50 5.79
CA ASP A 54 8.41 -3.67 4.88
C ASP A 54 8.44 -4.26 3.47
N ALA A 55 8.68 -5.57 3.36
CA ALA A 55 8.65 -6.26 2.08
C ALA A 55 7.28 -6.17 1.40
N ALA A 56 6.18 -6.43 2.13
CA ALA A 56 4.83 -6.32 1.59
C ALA A 56 4.51 -4.89 1.11
N LEU A 57 4.86 -3.88 1.89
CA LEU A 57 4.66 -2.48 1.50
C LEU A 57 5.49 -2.10 0.27
N PHE A 58 6.73 -2.58 0.19
CA PHE A 58 7.60 -2.32 -0.95
C PHE A 58 7.00 -2.84 -2.26
N GLU A 59 6.48 -4.06 -2.27
CA GLU A 59 5.81 -4.64 -3.44
C GLU A 59 4.60 -3.79 -3.88
N PHE A 60 3.70 -3.44 -2.94
CA PHE A 60 2.57 -2.57 -3.25
C PHE A 60 3.00 -1.23 -3.87
N LEU A 61 4.07 -0.61 -3.35
CA LEU A 61 4.59 0.63 -3.90
C LEU A 61 5.21 0.46 -5.30
N GLN A 62 5.87 -0.68 -5.57
CA GLN A 62 6.35 -1.00 -6.91
C GLN A 62 5.19 -1.18 -7.89
N GLU A 63 4.12 -1.88 -7.49
CA GLU A 63 2.94 -2.07 -8.31
C GLU A 63 2.24 -0.74 -8.64
N ILE A 64 2.08 0.13 -7.64
CA ILE A 64 1.55 1.48 -7.83
C ILE A 64 2.39 2.26 -8.83
N LYS A 65 3.72 2.24 -8.69
CA LYS A 65 4.64 2.93 -9.60
C LYS A 65 4.60 2.35 -11.02
N ASN A 66 4.47 1.04 -11.15
CA ASN A 66 4.47 0.37 -12.45
C ASN A 66 3.08 0.38 -13.12
N SER A 67 2.05 0.88 -12.42
CA SER A 67 0.71 0.99 -12.97
C SER A 67 0.68 1.98 -14.14
N PRO A 68 0.10 1.61 -15.30
CA PRO A 68 0.17 2.36 -16.56
C PRO A 68 -0.58 3.71 -16.57
N GLY A 69 -0.92 4.26 -15.41
CA GLY A 69 -1.46 5.61 -15.22
C GLY A 69 -0.43 6.64 -14.74
N TRP A 70 0.68 6.23 -14.10
CA TRP A 70 1.63 7.17 -13.50
C TRP A 70 2.48 7.93 -14.55
N ASP A 71 2.87 7.28 -15.64
CA ASP A 71 3.76 7.87 -16.67
C ASP A 71 3.03 8.81 -17.65
N ARG A 72 1.69 8.78 -17.70
CA ARG A 72 0.94 9.47 -18.77
C ARG A 72 0.68 10.95 -18.52
N ASP A 73 0.83 11.44 -17.29
CA ASP A 73 0.57 12.84 -16.95
C ASP A 73 1.81 13.75 -17.05
N ALA A 74 3.00 13.19 -17.34
CA ALA A 74 4.23 13.96 -17.44
C ALA A 74 4.44 14.66 -18.81
N HIS A 75 3.65 14.34 -19.85
CA HIS A 75 3.89 14.86 -21.21
C HIS A 75 2.76 15.67 -21.85
N ASP A 76 1.55 15.78 -21.28
CA ASP A 76 0.47 16.52 -21.95
C ASP A 76 -0.20 17.57 -21.05
N GLN A 77 0.27 18.81 -21.18
CA GLN A 77 -0.46 19.99 -20.72
C GLN A 77 -1.67 20.20 -21.63
N GLY A 78 -2.78 19.48 -21.41
CA GLY A 78 -3.96 19.75 -22.23
C GLY A 78 -5.13 18.78 -22.21
N ALA A 79 -5.55 18.22 -21.08
CA ALA A 79 -6.89 17.62 -21.03
C ALA A 79 -7.50 17.65 -19.63
N VAL A 80 -8.51 18.51 -19.47
CA VAL A 80 -9.50 18.42 -18.40
C VAL A 80 -10.33 17.16 -18.68
N GLY A 81 -10.20 16.13 -17.85
CA GLY A 81 -10.97 14.91 -18.05
C GLY A 81 -10.67 13.79 -17.07
N ASN A 82 -11.13 13.94 -15.82
CA ASN A 82 -11.77 12.88 -15.03
C ASN A 82 -11.24 11.45 -15.24
N SER A 83 -9.95 11.18 -15.04
CA SER A 83 -9.41 9.84 -15.20
C SER A 83 -8.67 9.40 -13.93
N SER A 84 -9.41 8.66 -13.10
CA SER A 84 -8.91 7.57 -12.24
C SER A 84 -7.55 7.79 -11.57
N PHE A 85 -7.34 8.92 -10.90
CA PHE A 85 -6.31 9.00 -9.88
C PHE A 85 -6.72 8.09 -8.71
N PRO A 86 -5.88 7.15 -8.25
CA PRO A 86 -6.11 6.51 -6.96
C PRO A 86 -6.15 7.63 -5.93
N THR A 87 -7.32 7.86 -5.33
CA THR A 87 -7.54 8.96 -4.35
C THR A 87 -6.48 8.93 -3.24
N VAL A 88 -5.99 7.73 -2.94
CA VAL A 88 -4.92 7.42 -1.98
C VAL A 88 -3.60 8.11 -2.34
N LEU A 89 -3.14 8.05 -3.60
CA LEU A 89 -1.90 8.68 -4.01
C LEU A 89 -1.99 10.21 -3.96
N ASN A 90 -3.13 10.77 -4.35
CA ASN A 90 -3.37 12.20 -4.25
C ASN A 90 -3.34 12.66 -2.77
N CYS A 91 -3.91 11.85 -1.85
CA CYS A 91 -3.79 12.09 -0.42
C CYS A 91 -2.34 12.04 0.07
N VAL A 92 -1.56 11.03 -0.35
CA VAL A 92 -0.16 10.86 0.07
C VAL A 92 0.74 11.98 -0.45
N VAL A 93 0.58 12.39 -1.71
CA VAL A 93 1.37 13.48 -2.33
C VAL A 93 1.02 14.83 -1.70
N ASN A 94 -0.26 15.14 -1.50
CA ASN A 94 -0.66 16.42 -0.90
C ASN A 94 -0.32 16.51 0.60
N SER A 95 -0.25 15.37 1.30
CA SER A 95 0.10 15.37 2.73
C SER A 95 1.58 15.63 3.01
N GLN A 96 2.48 15.61 2.02
CA GLN A 96 3.91 15.92 2.20
C GLN A 96 4.25 17.43 2.02
N HIS A 97 3.30 18.23 1.52
CA HIS A 97 3.49 19.66 1.27
C HIS A 97 2.76 20.59 2.27
N ALA A 98 2.11 20.02 3.30
CA ALA A 98 1.39 20.74 4.35
C ALA A 98 2.23 20.89 5.63
#